data_AF-A0AAQ4D8W1-F1
#
_entry.id   AF-A0AAQ4D8W1-F1
#
_cell.length_a   1.000
_cell.length_b   1.000
_cell.length_c   1.000
_cell.angle_alpha   90.00
_cell.angle_beta   90.00
_cell.angle_gamma   90.00
#
_symmetry.space_group_name_H-M   'P 1'
#
loop_
_entity.id
_entity.type
_entity.pdbx_description
1 polymer ?
#
loop_
_entity_poly.entity_id
_entity_poly.type
_entity_poly.pdbx_seq_one_letter_code
_entity_poly.pdbx_strand_id
1 'polypeptide(L)'
;MPYNAFIGKLLWELIEPVETRIRALIEFLQDIDSTLQYDVIPIYNPYGPTIEDSDLECLYVSEETMKGGRLVNEERARRSMPPMVIRSVGLAEDVCRSSGEEFKVSSSSLRRRQLGTILNPPKPRPGIPDQPYLIGLTGGICTGKSHIIQKLESLGAVVINCDPLGHESYRPGTQAYAHIVETFGDQVVSPDGTIDRKVLGAIIFADEAKRQQLNKIVWPEVSRLIDERLEEHRRKGTKLVIMESALLLEAGWEEKFHQIWLCIIPVEEALKRVMARDNLEKDQALRRIQAQMSNKERVDKANVIFCSLWDYATTERQ
;
A
#
# COMPACT_ATOMS: atom_id res chain seq x y z
N MET A 1 22.96 7.16 -10.05
CA MET A 1 21.64 7.11 -9.38
C MET A 1 21.87 6.62 -7.96
N PRO A 2 21.21 7.19 -6.94
CA PRO A 2 21.29 6.63 -5.60
C PRO A 2 20.84 5.16 -5.64
N TYR A 3 21.58 4.30 -4.93
CA TYR A 3 21.20 2.90 -4.79
C TYR A 3 19.86 2.84 -4.05
N ASN A 4 18.80 2.40 -4.72
CA ASN A 4 17.55 2.14 -4.03
C ASN A 4 17.64 0.73 -3.41
N ALA A 5 17.85 0.69 -2.09
CA ALA A 5 18.01 -0.54 -1.30
C ALA A 5 16.79 -1.48 -1.31
N PHE A 6 15.70 -1.06 -1.96
CA PHE A 6 14.47 -1.82 -2.13
C PHE A 6 14.28 -2.39 -3.53
N ILE A 7 15.20 -2.13 -4.48
CA ILE A 7 15.13 -2.72 -5.83
C ILE A 7 15.05 -4.25 -5.73
N GLY A 8 14.01 -4.82 -6.34
CA GLY A 8 13.76 -6.26 -6.36
C GLY A 8 13.14 -6.83 -5.08
N LYS A 9 12.92 -6.04 -4.03
CA LYS A 9 12.24 -6.50 -2.81
C LYS A 9 10.73 -6.40 -2.98
N LEU A 10 10.09 -7.55 -3.13
CA LEU A 10 8.64 -7.65 -3.16
C LEU A 10 8.03 -7.19 -1.83
N LEU A 11 6.92 -6.43 -1.85
CA LEU A 11 6.25 -5.86 -0.66
C LEU A 11 7.20 -5.06 0.24
N TRP A 12 8.13 -4.29 -0.35
CA TRP A 12 9.07 -3.47 0.42
C TRP A 12 8.35 -2.43 1.28
N GLU A 13 7.12 -2.07 0.93
CA GLU A 13 6.27 -1.15 1.68
C GLU A 13 5.96 -1.66 3.09
N LEU A 14 6.00 -2.98 3.31
CA LEU A 14 5.82 -3.64 4.62
C LEU A 14 7.13 -3.79 5.41
N ILE A 15 8.26 -3.29 4.91
CA ILE A 15 9.51 -3.31 5.68
C ILE A 15 9.40 -2.28 6.80
N GLU A 16 9.65 -2.75 8.02
CA GLU A 16 9.67 -1.90 9.20
C GLU A 16 10.73 -0.79 9.11
N PRO A 17 10.50 0.35 9.79
CA PRO A 17 11.50 1.39 9.97
C PRO A 17 12.86 0.83 10.39
N VAL A 18 13.94 1.42 9.91
CA VAL A 18 15.29 0.90 10.15
C VAL A 18 15.63 0.88 11.63
N GLU A 19 15.13 1.85 12.39
CA GLU A 19 15.29 1.97 13.84
C GLU A 19 14.62 0.82 14.59
N THR A 20 13.42 0.41 14.16
CA THR A 20 12.71 -0.75 14.73
C THR A 20 13.51 -2.03 14.48
N ARG A 21 14.01 -2.21 13.26
CA ARG A 21 14.80 -3.40 12.89
C ARG A 21 16.14 -3.46 13.61
N ILE A 22 16.81 -2.31 13.80
CA ILE A 22 18.05 -2.22 14.58
C ILE A 22 17.77 -2.61 16.04
N ARG A 23 16.71 -2.07 16.65
CA ARG A 23 16.33 -2.42 18.03
C ARG A 23 16.07 -3.91 18.19
N ALA A 24 15.23 -4.48 17.34
CA ALA A 24 14.91 -5.91 17.38
C ALA A 24 16.16 -6.80 17.18
N LEU A 25 17.08 -6.38 16.31
CA LEU A 25 18.34 -7.08 16.11
C LEU A 25 19.25 -6.99 17.34
N ILE A 26 19.38 -5.82 17.97
CA ILE A 26 20.16 -5.66 19.20
C ILE A 26 19.60 -6.51 20.33
N GLU A 27 18.28 -6.50 20.54
CA GLU A 27 17.60 -7.33 21.54
C GLU A 27 17.91 -8.82 21.29
N PHE A 28 17.75 -9.29 20.05
CA PHE A 28 18.10 -10.66 19.68
C PHE A 28 19.59 -11.00 19.95
N LEU A 29 20.52 -10.13 19.56
CA LEU A 29 21.95 -10.35 19.75
C LEU A 29 22.33 -10.42 21.24
N GLN A 30 21.75 -9.54 22.07
CA GLN A 30 21.96 -9.53 23.51
C GLN A 30 21.40 -10.78 24.20
N ASP A 31 20.26 -11.29 23.73
CA ASP A 31 19.68 -12.54 24.21
C ASP A 31 20.56 -13.76 23.87
N ILE A 32 21.21 -13.75 22.71
CA ILE A 32 22.11 -14.82 22.28
C ILE A 32 23.43 -14.80 23.06
N ASP A 33 24.10 -13.65 23.12
CA ASP A 33 25.33 -13.49 23.89
C ASP A 33 25.54 -12.02 24.27
N SER A 34 25.30 -11.68 25.53
CA SER A 34 25.48 -10.31 26.05
C SER A 34 26.94 -9.95 26.36
N THR A 35 27.89 -10.89 26.23
CA THR A 35 29.31 -10.64 26.47
C THR A 35 30.03 -10.07 25.24
N LEU A 36 29.43 -10.21 24.06
CA LEU A 36 29.94 -9.64 22.82
C LEU A 36 29.58 -8.15 22.69
N GLN A 37 30.48 -7.40 22.07
CA GLN A 37 30.20 -6.02 21.66
C GLN A 37 29.62 -6.02 20.25
N TYR A 38 28.46 -5.38 20.08
CA TYR A 38 27.77 -5.27 18.80
C TYR A 38 27.80 -3.83 18.31
N ASP A 39 28.26 -3.62 17.08
CA ASP A 39 28.06 -2.38 16.34
C ASP A 39 27.05 -2.62 15.21
N VAL A 40 25.82 -2.17 15.42
CA VAL A 40 24.69 -2.41 14.51
C VAL A 40 24.40 -1.15 13.73
N ILE A 41 24.78 -1.16 12.45
CA ILE A 41 24.63 0.01 11.58
C ILE A 41 23.72 -0.27 10.37
N PRO A 42 23.00 0.76 9.86
CA PRO A 42 22.21 0.64 8.65
C PRO A 42 23.09 0.55 7.39
N ILE A 43 22.70 -0.32 6.45
CA ILE A 43 23.41 -0.50 5.18
C ILE A 43 22.65 0.20 4.05
N TYR A 44 23.28 1.21 3.45
CA TYR A 44 22.69 2.02 2.37
C TYR A 44 23.30 1.75 0.98
N ASN A 45 24.35 0.94 0.92
CA ASN A 45 25.01 0.55 -0.33
C ASN A 45 25.38 -0.94 -0.28
N PRO A 46 25.64 -1.60 -1.43
CA PRO A 46 25.91 -3.03 -1.46
C PRO A 46 27.10 -3.54 -0.63
N TYR A 47 28.04 -2.66 -0.26
CA TYR A 47 29.25 -3.01 0.48
C TYR A 47 29.15 -2.64 1.97
N GLY A 48 28.35 -1.63 2.34
CA GLY A 48 28.23 -1.17 3.72
C GLY A 48 29.59 -0.75 4.32
N PRO A 49 29.87 -1.03 5.61
CA PRO A 49 31.11 -0.61 6.27
C PRO A 49 32.34 -1.40 5.79
N THR A 50 32.14 -2.50 5.06
CA THR A 50 33.22 -3.43 4.69
C THR A 50 34.27 -2.84 3.75
N ILE A 51 34.03 -1.68 3.17
CA ILE A 51 34.96 -0.95 2.28
C ILE A 51 35.35 0.42 2.84
N GLU A 52 35.02 0.66 4.11
CA GLU A 52 35.27 1.89 4.87
C GLU A 52 36.15 1.59 6.10
N ASP A 53 35.89 0.48 6.78
CA ASP A 53 36.66 0.03 7.95
C ASP A 53 37.73 -1.00 7.57
N SER A 54 39.00 -0.64 7.76
CA SER A 54 40.16 -1.50 7.50
C SER A 54 40.36 -2.60 8.54
N ASP A 55 39.83 -2.40 9.75
CA ASP A 55 40.09 -3.24 10.91
C ASP A 55 39.17 -4.47 10.93
N LEU A 56 38.16 -4.52 10.05
CA LEU A 56 37.35 -5.70 9.82
C LEU A 56 38.20 -6.84 9.23
N GLU A 57 38.28 -7.96 9.96
CA GLU A 57 39.11 -9.11 9.60
C GLU A 57 38.32 -10.26 8.95
N CYS A 58 37.02 -10.37 9.23
CA CYS A 58 36.20 -11.52 8.83
C CYS A 58 34.80 -11.08 8.37
N LEU A 59 34.31 -11.68 7.29
CA LEU A 59 32.97 -11.48 6.76
C LEU A 59 32.21 -12.81 6.72
N TYR A 60 31.10 -12.88 7.45
CA TYR A 60 30.17 -14.00 7.42
C TYR A 60 29.11 -13.80 6.35
N VAL A 61 28.92 -14.81 5.51
CA VAL A 61 27.92 -14.83 4.43
C VAL A 61 27.24 -16.19 4.36
N SER A 62 26.07 -16.26 3.75
CA SER A 62 25.48 -17.55 3.39
C SER A 62 26.14 -18.14 2.15
N GLU A 63 26.00 -19.46 1.92
CA GLU A 63 26.52 -20.11 0.70
C GLU A 63 26.04 -19.40 -0.58
N GLU A 64 24.76 -19.03 -0.62
CA GLU A 64 24.13 -18.29 -1.72
C GLU A 64 24.73 -16.89 -1.96
N THR A 65 25.34 -16.27 -0.94
CA THR A 65 25.93 -14.92 -1.02
C THR A 65 27.46 -14.91 -1.03
N MET A 66 28.10 -16.08 -1.12
CA MET A 66 29.57 -16.22 -1.20
C MET A 66 30.20 -15.37 -2.32
N LYS A 67 29.52 -15.26 -3.47
CA LYS A 67 29.98 -14.40 -4.57
C LYS A 67 30.04 -12.93 -4.15
N GLY A 68 29.05 -12.46 -3.38
CA GLY A 68 29.02 -11.11 -2.83
C GLY A 68 30.20 -10.85 -1.89
N GLY A 69 30.51 -11.80 -1.00
CA GLY A 69 31.69 -11.70 -0.14
C GLY A 69 33.00 -11.58 -0.92
N ARG A 70 33.16 -12.30 -2.04
CA ARG A 70 34.35 -12.17 -2.91
C ARG A 70 34.45 -10.80 -3.55
N LEU A 71 33.32 -10.25 -4.02
CA LEU A 71 33.26 -8.89 -4.58
C LEU A 71 33.67 -7.82 -3.56
N VAL A 72 33.35 -8.01 -2.28
CA VAL A 72 33.82 -7.11 -1.21
C VAL A 72 35.35 -7.10 -1.15
N ASN A 73 36.01 -8.27 -1.18
CA ASN A 73 37.48 -8.34 -1.18
C ASN A 73 38.11 -7.77 -2.46
N GLU A 74 37.47 -7.93 -3.62
CA GLU A 74 37.90 -7.27 -4.86
C GLU A 74 37.86 -5.74 -4.73
N GLU A 75 36.80 -5.19 -4.13
CA GLU A 75 36.65 -3.76 -3.91
C GLU A 75 37.62 -3.23 -2.82
N ARG A 76 37.84 -3.99 -1.75
CA ARG A 76 38.87 -3.70 -0.74
C ARG A 76 40.26 -3.64 -1.36
N ALA A 77 40.60 -4.58 -2.25
CA ALA A 77 41.88 -4.58 -2.97
C ALA A 77 42.06 -3.32 -3.85
N ARG A 78 41.01 -2.89 -4.56
CA ARG A 78 41.04 -1.62 -5.33
C ARG A 78 41.30 -0.41 -4.44
N ARG A 79 40.89 -0.47 -3.17
CA ARG A 79 41.06 0.58 -2.15
C ARG A 79 42.33 0.41 -1.32
N SER A 80 43.20 -0.55 -1.65
CA SER A 80 44.41 -0.89 -0.88
C SER A 80 44.12 -1.29 0.59
N MET A 81 42.97 -1.91 0.84
CA MET A 81 42.57 -2.44 2.14
C MET A 81 42.93 -3.93 2.27
N PRO A 82 43.26 -4.43 3.47
CA PRO A 82 43.54 -5.85 3.68
C PRO A 82 42.31 -6.71 3.38
N PRO A 83 42.45 -7.91 2.78
CA PRO A 83 41.31 -8.78 2.50
C PRO A 83 40.74 -9.35 3.81
N MET A 84 39.41 -9.52 3.85
CA MET A 84 38.74 -10.21 4.95
C MET A 84 38.71 -11.72 4.73
N VAL A 85 38.77 -12.50 5.80
CA VAL A 85 38.46 -13.93 5.79
C VAL A 85 36.96 -14.09 5.54
N ILE A 86 36.58 -14.73 4.44
CA ILE A 86 35.16 -15.00 4.14
C ILE A 86 34.79 -16.36 4.73
N ARG A 87 33.80 -16.37 5.62
CA ARG A 87 33.25 -17.59 6.23
C ARG A 87 31.81 -17.79 5.78
N SER A 88 31.48 -19.04 5.41
CA SER A 88 30.10 -19.40 5.10
C SER A 88 29.38 -19.90 6.35
N VAL A 89 28.13 -19.49 6.54
CA VAL A 89 27.23 -19.98 7.58
C VAL A 89 25.96 -20.55 6.96
N GLY A 90 25.43 -21.60 7.62
CA GLY A 90 24.15 -22.17 7.26
C GLY A 90 23.00 -21.19 7.51
N LEU A 91 21.95 -21.31 6.71
CA LEU A 91 20.73 -20.54 6.88
C LEU A 91 19.74 -21.33 7.74
N ALA A 92 19.06 -20.65 8.66
CA ALA A 92 18.02 -21.27 9.47
C ALA A 92 16.84 -21.70 8.58
N GLU A 93 16.39 -22.94 8.76
CA GLU A 93 15.16 -23.45 8.13
C GLU A 93 13.94 -22.74 8.74
N ASP A 94 12.99 -22.35 7.87
CA ASP A 94 11.70 -21.86 8.30
C ASP A 94 10.73 -23.03 8.50
N VAL A 95 10.64 -23.50 9.75
CA VAL A 95 9.76 -24.62 10.13
C VAL A 95 8.27 -24.30 9.99
N CYS A 96 7.91 -23.01 9.88
CA CYS A 96 6.54 -22.54 9.71
C CYS A 96 6.17 -22.30 8.24
N ARG A 97 7.02 -22.72 7.30
CA ARG A 97 6.81 -22.47 5.87
C ARG A 97 5.59 -23.18 5.32
N SER A 98 4.85 -22.48 4.48
CA SER A 98 3.78 -23.06 3.67
C SER A 98 4.33 -23.64 2.36
N SER A 99 3.53 -24.48 1.70
CA SER A 99 3.87 -25.01 0.37
C SER A 99 4.09 -23.86 -0.63
N GLY A 100 5.24 -23.86 -1.30
CA GLY A 100 5.64 -22.82 -2.26
C GLY A 100 6.39 -21.63 -1.68
N GLU A 101 6.70 -21.63 -0.38
CA GLU A 101 7.59 -20.64 0.25
C GLU A 101 9.06 -21.11 0.27
N GLU A 102 9.98 -20.16 0.50
CA GLU A 102 11.41 -20.43 0.66
C GLU A 102 11.66 -21.41 1.83
N PHE A 103 12.69 -22.24 1.69
CA PHE A 103 13.10 -23.17 2.75
C PHE A 103 13.67 -22.44 3.96
N LYS A 104 14.42 -21.36 3.72
CA LYS A 104 15.06 -20.55 4.76
C LYS A 104 14.09 -19.54 5.36
N VAL A 105 14.39 -19.09 6.58
CA VAL A 105 13.78 -17.89 7.15
C VAL A 105 14.08 -16.70 6.22
N SER A 106 13.02 -16.05 5.74
CA SER A 106 13.12 -14.98 4.75
C SER A 106 12.13 -13.87 5.05
N SER A 107 12.62 -12.63 5.11
CA SER A 107 11.79 -11.44 5.33
C SER A 107 10.74 -11.24 4.23
N SER A 108 10.98 -11.77 3.02
CA SER A 108 9.99 -11.78 1.95
C SER A 108 8.81 -12.71 2.27
N SER A 109 9.07 -13.93 2.76
CA SER A 109 8.02 -14.86 3.18
C SER A 109 7.24 -14.30 4.38
N LEU A 110 7.92 -13.71 5.36
CA LEU A 110 7.28 -13.10 6.52
C LEU A 110 6.29 -11.98 6.12
N ARG A 111 6.72 -11.08 5.23
CA ARG A 111 5.85 -10.01 4.70
C ARG A 111 4.66 -10.54 3.90
N ARG A 112 4.78 -11.70 3.27
CA ARG A 112 3.65 -12.36 2.60
C ARG A 112 2.65 -12.93 3.60
N ARG A 113 3.13 -13.58 4.68
CA ARG A 113 2.28 -14.14 5.75
C ARG A 113 1.54 -13.07 6.55
N GLN A 114 2.05 -11.84 6.54
CA GLN A 114 1.42 -10.66 7.14
C GLN A 114 0.16 -10.20 6.39
N LEU A 115 0.01 -10.53 5.11
CA LEU A 115 -1.17 -10.14 4.33
C LEU A 115 -2.44 -10.80 4.89
N GLY A 116 -3.55 -10.07 4.91
CA GLY A 116 -4.81 -10.52 5.50
C GLY A 116 -4.86 -10.43 7.04
N THR A 117 -3.73 -10.20 7.70
CA THR A 117 -3.67 -10.05 9.16
C THR A 117 -3.80 -8.59 9.60
N ILE A 118 -4.13 -8.37 10.88
CA ILE A 118 -4.13 -7.03 11.48
C ILE A 118 -2.68 -6.61 11.75
N LEU A 119 -2.17 -5.70 10.92
CA LEU A 119 -0.82 -5.14 11.07
C LEU A 119 -0.81 -3.97 12.03
N ASN A 120 -1.80 -3.08 11.89
CA ASN A 120 -2.03 -1.98 12.81
C ASN A 120 -3.37 -2.21 13.51
N PRO A 121 -3.40 -2.41 14.84
CA PRO A 121 -4.64 -2.57 15.57
C PRO A 121 -5.59 -1.37 15.35
N PRO A 122 -6.90 -1.60 15.22
CA PRO A 122 -7.87 -0.50 15.13
C PRO A 122 -7.81 0.36 16.39
N LYS A 123 -7.77 1.68 16.19
CA LYS A 123 -7.86 2.63 17.30
C LYS A 123 -9.32 2.81 17.72
N PRO A 124 -9.64 2.91 19.01
CA PRO A 124 -11.00 3.23 19.46
C PRO A 124 -11.51 4.53 18.83
N ARG A 125 -12.75 4.50 18.31
CA ARG A 125 -13.39 5.64 17.66
C ARG A 125 -14.71 5.97 18.37
N PRO A 126 -14.70 6.76 19.46
CA PRO A 126 -15.92 7.05 20.22
C PRO A 126 -16.96 7.88 19.44
N GLY A 127 -16.56 8.50 18.32
CA GLY A 127 -17.43 9.30 17.45
C GLY A 127 -18.24 8.49 16.42
N ILE A 128 -18.01 7.19 16.28
CA ILE A 128 -18.78 6.31 15.38
C ILE A 128 -19.49 5.23 16.18
N PRO A 129 -20.74 4.87 15.84
CA PRO A 129 -21.44 3.80 16.55
C PRO A 129 -20.82 2.43 16.28
N ASP A 130 -20.85 1.55 17.28
CA ASP A 130 -20.28 0.19 17.21
C ASP A 130 -20.90 -0.68 16.11
N GLN A 131 -22.14 -0.38 15.69
CA GLN A 131 -22.85 -1.11 14.65
C GLN A 131 -23.53 -0.19 13.60
N PRO A 132 -23.43 -0.54 12.30
CA PRO A 132 -22.57 -1.60 11.75
C PRO A 132 -21.08 -1.32 11.96
N TYR A 133 -20.28 -2.37 12.13
CA TYR A 133 -18.82 -2.26 12.07
C TYR A 133 -18.44 -1.84 10.65
N LEU A 134 -17.63 -0.79 10.52
CA LEU A 134 -17.33 -0.12 9.26
C LEU A 134 -15.88 -0.38 8.86
N ILE A 135 -15.70 -1.01 7.70
CA ILE A 135 -14.40 -1.26 7.11
C ILE A 135 -14.30 -0.47 5.81
N GLY A 136 -13.33 0.43 5.72
CA GLY A 136 -13.01 1.12 4.48
C GLY A 136 -12.07 0.27 3.62
N LEU A 137 -12.53 -0.24 2.48
CA LEU A 137 -11.69 -0.97 1.53
C LEU A 137 -11.19 -0.03 0.43
N THR A 138 -9.88 0.14 0.34
CA THR A 138 -9.24 1.04 -0.62
C THR A 138 -8.02 0.40 -1.28
N GLY A 139 -7.42 1.10 -2.23
CA GLY A 139 -6.31 0.60 -3.04
C GLY A 139 -6.19 1.35 -4.35
N GLY A 140 -4.95 1.47 -4.83
CA GLY A 140 -4.63 2.15 -6.08
C GLY A 140 -5.29 1.53 -7.30
N ILE A 141 -5.07 2.15 -8.46
CA ILE A 141 -5.61 1.68 -9.74
C ILE A 141 -5.17 0.23 -10.04
N CYS A 142 -6.09 -0.58 -10.57
CA CYS A 142 -5.85 -1.97 -10.98
C CYS A 142 -5.31 -2.92 -9.89
N THR A 143 -5.46 -2.57 -8.61
CA THR A 143 -5.07 -3.41 -7.47
C THR A 143 -5.96 -4.63 -7.25
N GLY A 144 -7.06 -4.81 -7.97
CA GLY A 144 -7.87 -6.03 -7.90
C GLY A 144 -8.92 -6.07 -6.76
N LYS A 145 -9.25 -4.91 -6.16
CA LYS A 145 -10.27 -4.79 -5.09
C LYS A 145 -11.59 -5.50 -5.41
N SER A 146 -12.04 -5.46 -6.66
CA SER A 146 -13.31 -6.08 -7.07
C SER A 146 -13.37 -7.58 -6.77
N HIS A 147 -12.25 -8.30 -6.85
CA HIS A 147 -12.21 -9.72 -6.49
C HIS A 147 -12.35 -9.93 -4.97
N ILE A 148 -11.69 -9.09 -4.17
CA ILE A 148 -11.83 -9.09 -2.71
C ILE A 148 -13.29 -8.79 -2.31
N ILE A 149 -13.89 -7.78 -2.95
CA ILE A 149 -15.30 -7.42 -2.73
C ILE A 149 -16.23 -8.61 -3.01
N GLN A 150 -16.10 -9.24 -4.18
CA GLN A 150 -16.91 -10.41 -4.53
C GLN A 150 -16.77 -11.54 -3.50
N LYS A 151 -15.55 -11.78 -3.01
CA LYS A 151 -15.32 -12.78 -1.97
C LYS A 151 -15.98 -12.38 -0.65
N LEU A 152 -15.84 -11.14 -0.22
CA LEU A 152 -16.46 -10.64 1.03
C LEU A 152 -17.99 -10.67 0.96
N GLU A 153 -18.59 -10.31 -0.18
CA GLU A 153 -20.02 -10.44 -0.42
C GLU A 153 -20.47 -11.90 -0.33
N SER A 154 -19.71 -12.84 -0.89
CA SER A 154 -20.00 -14.28 -0.79
C SER A 154 -19.93 -14.82 0.65
N LEU A 155 -19.17 -14.16 1.52
CA LEU A 155 -19.09 -14.45 2.94
C LEU A 155 -20.17 -13.72 3.78
N GLY A 156 -21.05 -12.95 3.13
CA GLY A 156 -22.19 -12.27 3.75
C GLY A 156 -21.92 -10.81 4.16
N ALA A 157 -20.81 -10.22 3.74
CA ALA A 157 -20.56 -8.80 3.99
C ALA A 157 -21.47 -7.94 3.11
N VAL A 158 -22.03 -6.87 3.69
CA VAL A 158 -22.67 -5.81 2.91
C VAL A 158 -21.58 -4.92 2.35
N VAL A 159 -21.58 -4.69 1.05
CA VAL A 159 -20.63 -3.78 0.39
C VAL A 159 -21.37 -2.57 -0.17
N ILE A 160 -20.85 -1.39 0.15
CA ILE A 160 -21.28 -0.11 -0.41
C ILE A 160 -20.15 0.43 -1.28
N ASN A 161 -20.36 0.45 -2.59
CA ASN A 161 -19.44 1.11 -3.51
C ASN A 161 -19.69 2.63 -3.46
N CYS A 162 -18.67 3.39 -3.07
CA CYS A 162 -18.74 4.84 -2.93
C CYS A 162 -18.42 5.58 -4.24
N ASP A 163 -17.76 4.94 -5.21
CA ASP A 163 -17.36 5.59 -6.46
C ASP A 163 -18.59 6.13 -7.25
N PRO A 164 -19.73 5.39 -7.35
CA PRO A 164 -20.95 5.93 -7.93
C PRO A 164 -21.56 7.11 -7.16
N LEU A 165 -21.35 7.19 -5.84
CA LEU A 165 -21.92 8.26 -5.01
C LEU A 165 -21.34 9.63 -5.39
N GLY A 166 -20.10 9.66 -5.88
CA GLY A 166 -19.51 10.86 -6.46
C GLY A 166 -20.33 11.41 -7.63
N HIS A 167 -20.87 10.55 -8.50
CA HIS A 167 -21.74 10.97 -9.59
C HIS A 167 -23.15 11.34 -9.12
N GLU A 168 -23.65 10.65 -8.11
CA GLU A 168 -24.96 10.90 -7.53
C GLU A 168 -25.03 12.26 -6.83
N SER A 169 -23.94 12.68 -6.20
CA SER A 169 -23.88 13.91 -5.41
C SER A 169 -24.19 15.17 -6.23
N TYR A 170 -23.89 15.17 -7.53
CA TYR A 170 -24.12 16.29 -8.44
C TYR A 170 -25.16 15.99 -9.52
N ARG A 171 -26.15 15.14 -9.25
CA ARG A 171 -27.29 15.00 -10.16
C ARG A 171 -28.01 16.34 -10.39
N PRO A 172 -28.64 16.54 -11.57
CA PRO A 172 -29.38 17.77 -11.83
C PRO A 172 -30.40 18.04 -10.72
N GLY A 173 -30.42 19.28 -10.23
CA GLY A 173 -31.28 19.71 -9.12
C GLY A 173 -30.65 19.61 -7.73
N THR A 174 -29.44 19.05 -7.58
CA THR A 174 -28.72 19.12 -6.30
C THR A 174 -27.97 20.44 -6.13
N GLN A 175 -27.64 20.79 -4.90
CA GLN A 175 -26.83 21.98 -4.61
C GLN A 175 -25.41 21.86 -5.19
N ALA A 176 -24.80 20.67 -5.11
CA ALA A 176 -23.49 20.44 -5.70
C ALA A 176 -23.51 20.59 -7.24
N TYR A 177 -24.58 20.19 -7.92
CA TYR A 177 -24.74 20.47 -9.35
C TYR A 177 -24.68 21.98 -9.63
N ALA A 178 -25.47 22.78 -8.90
CA ALA A 178 -25.49 24.23 -9.08
C ALA A 178 -24.12 24.87 -8.84
N HIS A 179 -23.42 24.49 -7.75
CA HIS A 179 -22.08 25.00 -7.45
C HIS A 179 -21.04 24.57 -8.50
N ILE A 180 -21.14 23.37 -9.06
CA ILE A 180 -20.26 22.91 -10.15
C ILE A 180 -20.47 23.78 -11.39
N VAL A 181 -21.73 24.01 -11.80
CA VAL A 181 -22.02 24.86 -12.96
C VAL A 181 -21.54 26.29 -12.73
N GLU A 182 -21.75 26.84 -11.54
CA GLU A 182 -21.24 28.18 -11.18
C GLU A 182 -19.71 28.26 -11.23
N THR A 183 -19.02 27.23 -10.75
CA THR A 183 -17.54 27.23 -10.65
C THR A 183 -16.87 26.95 -11.99
N PHE A 184 -17.41 26.02 -12.76
CA PHE A 184 -16.77 25.48 -13.97
C PHE A 184 -17.42 25.98 -15.26
N GLY A 185 -18.54 26.69 -15.19
CA GLY A 185 -19.27 27.26 -16.33
C GLY A 185 -20.17 26.27 -17.06
N ASP A 186 -21.09 26.78 -17.86
CA ASP A 186 -22.10 25.97 -18.57
C ASP A 186 -21.50 24.95 -19.54
N GLN A 187 -20.23 25.10 -19.95
CA GLN A 187 -19.57 24.12 -20.82
C GLN A 187 -19.43 22.73 -20.19
N VAL A 188 -19.56 22.60 -18.86
CA VAL A 188 -19.56 21.28 -18.19
C VAL A 188 -20.94 20.63 -18.16
N VAL A 189 -21.97 21.24 -18.75
CA VAL A 189 -23.32 20.71 -18.83
C VAL A 189 -23.55 20.09 -20.20
N SER A 190 -23.96 18.82 -20.21
CA SER A 190 -24.35 18.08 -21.41
C SER A 190 -25.71 18.55 -21.94
N PRO A 191 -26.06 18.30 -23.21
CA PRO A 191 -27.36 18.65 -23.77
C PRO A 191 -28.57 18.03 -23.04
N ASP A 192 -28.38 16.92 -22.32
CA ASP A 192 -29.41 16.27 -21.50
C ASP A 192 -29.57 16.89 -20.10
N GLY A 193 -28.83 17.96 -19.81
CA GLY A 193 -28.85 18.67 -18.53
C GLY A 193 -28.03 18.03 -17.42
N THR A 194 -27.24 16.98 -17.71
CA THR A 194 -26.33 16.35 -16.75
C THR A 194 -24.90 16.89 -16.87
N ILE A 195 -24.04 16.68 -15.87
CA ILE A 195 -22.63 17.08 -15.96
C ILE A 195 -21.89 16.20 -16.99
N ASP A 196 -21.28 16.83 -18.01
CA ASP A 196 -20.33 16.19 -18.90
C ASP A 196 -19.02 15.87 -18.16
N ARG A 197 -18.94 14.63 -17.67
CA ARG A 197 -17.77 14.12 -16.94
C ARG A 197 -16.50 14.08 -17.76
N LYS A 198 -16.58 14.00 -19.11
CA LYS A 198 -15.37 14.04 -19.95
C LYS A 198 -14.82 15.45 -19.98
N VAL A 199 -15.68 16.45 -20.15
CA VAL A 199 -15.28 17.87 -20.16
C VAL A 199 -14.79 18.28 -18.77
N LEU A 200 -15.56 18.01 -17.72
CA LEU A 200 -15.15 18.31 -16.34
C LEU A 200 -13.85 17.59 -15.98
N GLY A 201 -13.73 16.31 -16.35
CA GLY A 201 -12.51 15.51 -16.18
C GLY A 201 -11.28 16.17 -16.82
N ALA A 202 -11.38 16.56 -18.09
CA ALA A 202 -10.28 17.23 -18.79
C ALA A 202 -9.83 18.52 -18.07
N ILE A 203 -10.78 19.30 -17.53
CA ILE A 203 -10.49 20.52 -16.78
C ILE A 203 -9.73 20.20 -15.48
N ILE A 204 -10.22 19.27 -14.66
CA ILE A 204 -9.63 18.97 -13.34
C ILE A 204 -8.35 18.13 -13.43
N PHE A 205 -8.13 17.38 -14.50
CA PHE A 205 -6.88 16.65 -14.71
C PHE A 205 -5.75 17.56 -15.22
N ALA A 206 -6.09 18.68 -15.83
CA ALA A 206 -5.12 19.68 -16.29
C ALA A 206 -4.70 20.67 -15.20
N ASP A 207 -5.50 20.84 -14.14
CA ASP A 207 -5.32 21.87 -13.12
C ASP A 207 -5.66 21.35 -11.72
N GLU A 208 -4.64 21.25 -10.86
CA GLU A 208 -4.79 20.77 -9.50
C GLU A 208 -5.67 21.69 -8.62
N ALA A 209 -5.60 23.01 -8.81
CA ALA A 209 -6.42 23.95 -8.04
C ALA A 209 -7.90 23.75 -8.36
N LYS A 210 -8.23 23.53 -9.64
CA LYS A 210 -9.58 23.18 -10.09
C LYS A 210 -10.05 21.84 -9.54
N ARG A 211 -9.19 20.84 -9.50
CA ARG A 211 -9.48 19.55 -8.86
C ARG A 211 -9.84 19.73 -7.38
N GLN A 212 -9.08 20.56 -6.65
CA GLN A 212 -9.39 20.85 -5.25
C GLN A 212 -10.71 21.62 -5.08
N GLN A 213 -11.04 22.56 -5.98
CA GLN A 213 -12.34 23.24 -5.98
C GLN A 213 -13.49 22.24 -6.15
N LEU A 214 -13.39 21.32 -7.12
CA LEU A 214 -14.39 20.28 -7.31
C LEU A 214 -14.53 19.40 -6.06
N ASN A 215 -13.41 18.96 -5.48
CA ASN A 215 -13.41 18.12 -4.28
C ASN A 215 -14.11 18.82 -3.10
N LYS A 216 -13.92 20.13 -2.92
CA LYS A 216 -14.61 20.92 -1.87
C LYS A 216 -16.13 20.95 -2.05
N ILE A 217 -16.62 20.88 -3.29
CA ILE A 217 -18.06 20.84 -3.59
C ILE A 217 -18.61 19.42 -3.41
N VAL A 218 -17.89 18.42 -3.93
CA VAL A 218 -18.39 17.04 -4.05
C VAL A 218 -18.24 16.25 -2.75
N TRP A 219 -17.12 16.34 -2.06
CA TRP A 219 -16.84 15.48 -0.89
C TRP A 219 -17.83 15.64 0.27
N PRO A 220 -18.29 16.86 0.63
CA PRO A 220 -19.34 17.00 1.65
C PRO A 220 -20.62 16.27 1.29
N GLU A 221 -21.04 16.34 0.02
CA GLU A 221 -22.26 15.65 -0.42
C GLU A 221 -22.09 14.14 -0.51
N VAL A 222 -20.94 13.64 -0.95
CA VAL A 222 -20.66 12.20 -0.92
C VAL A 222 -20.66 11.69 0.52
N SER A 223 -20.05 12.45 1.45
CA SER A 223 -20.10 12.13 2.88
C SER A 223 -21.54 12.05 3.40
N ARG A 224 -22.41 12.98 3.01
CA ARG A 224 -23.83 12.99 3.37
C ARG A 224 -24.57 11.75 2.84
N LEU A 225 -24.37 11.40 1.57
CA LEU A 225 -24.94 10.20 0.95
C LEU A 225 -24.46 8.90 1.63
N ILE A 226 -23.18 8.84 2.01
CA ILE A 226 -22.62 7.75 2.79
C ILE A 226 -23.37 7.61 4.13
N ASP A 227 -23.53 8.71 4.86
CA ASP A 227 -24.17 8.70 6.17
C ASP A 227 -25.66 8.26 6.07
N GLU A 228 -26.37 8.67 5.01
CA GLU A 228 -27.73 8.19 4.71
C GLU A 228 -27.77 6.67 4.46
N ARG A 229 -26.87 6.16 3.61
CA ARG A 229 -26.81 4.73 3.29
C ARG A 229 -26.48 3.89 4.52
N LEU A 230 -25.57 4.37 5.36
CA LEU A 230 -25.20 3.71 6.61
C LEU A 230 -26.38 3.66 7.60
N GLU A 231 -27.17 4.73 7.70
CA GLU A 231 -28.34 4.77 8.56
C GLU A 231 -29.43 3.77 8.10
N GLU A 232 -29.62 3.58 6.79
CA GLU A 232 -30.50 2.52 6.27
C GLU A 232 -30.02 1.13 6.69
N HIS A 233 -28.71 0.87 6.62
CA HIS A 233 -28.14 -0.40 7.03
C HIS A 233 -28.19 -0.62 8.54
N ARG A 234 -28.05 0.45 9.33
CA ARG A 234 -28.24 0.41 10.78
C ARG A 234 -29.67 0.00 11.12
N ARG A 235 -30.68 0.60 10.49
CA ARG A 235 -32.10 0.24 10.71
C ARG A 235 -32.41 -1.21 10.35
N LYS A 236 -31.69 -1.78 9.39
CA LYS A 236 -31.79 -3.21 9.02
C LYS A 236 -31.08 -4.16 9.99
N GLY A 237 -30.39 -3.65 11.00
CA GLY A 237 -29.58 -4.47 11.92
C GLY A 237 -28.34 -5.06 11.27
N THR A 238 -27.80 -4.40 10.24
CA THR A 238 -26.56 -4.84 9.58
C THR A 238 -25.41 -4.81 10.58
N LYS A 239 -24.64 -5.89 10.67
CA LYS A 239 -23.52 -6.01 11.63
C LYS A 239 -22.20 -5.48 11.09
N LEU A 240 -21.96 -5.64 9.79
CA LEU A 240 -20.71 -5.29 9.11
C LEU A 240 -21.03 -4.65 7.76
N VAL A 241 -20.36 -3.54 7.46
CA VAL A 241 -20.40 -2.88 6.15
C VAL A 241 -18.96 -2.64 5.68
N ILE A 242 -18.67 -3.08 4.46
CA ILE A 242 -17.47 -2.71 3.73
C ILE A 242 -17.82 -1.53 2.83
N MET A 243 -17.11 -0.42 2.98
CA MET A 243 -17.22 0.72 2.08
C MET A 243 -16.04 0.74 1.14
N GLU A 244 -16.29 0.50 -0.14
CA GLU A 244 -15.25 0.60 -1.15
C GLU A 244 -15.15 2.04 -1.65
N SER A 245 -13.95 2.61 -1.61
CA SER A 245 -13.64 3.86 -2.30
C SER A 245 -12.19 3.91 -2.73
N ALA A 246 -11.95 4.28 -3.99
CA ALA A 246 -10.60 4.51 -4.50
C ALA A 246 -9.94 5.77 -3.90
N LEU A 247 -10.73 6.68 -3.32
CA LEU A 247 -10.28 8.00 -2.83
C LEU A 247 -10.43 8.16 -1.32
N LEU A 248 -10.66 7.07 -0.58
CA LEU A 248 -10.92 7.11 0.86
C LEU A 248 -9.83 7.86 1.63
N LEU A 249 -8.57 7.52 1.36
CA LEU A 249 -7.40 8.07 2.05
C LEU A 249 -7.04 9.48 1.54
N GLU A 250 -7.25 9.72 0.25
CA GLU A 250 -7.08 11.03 -0.37
C GLU A 250 -8.13 12.05 0.13
N ALA A 251 -9.33 11.59 0.48
CA ALA A 251 -10.41 12.40 1.02
C ALA A 251 -10.32 12.64 2.54
N GLY A 252 -9.37 12.00 3.23
CA GLY A 252 -9.21 12.15 4.68
C GLY A 252 -10.34 11.49 5.49
N TRP A 253 -10.97 10.44 4.96
CA TRP A 253 -12.14 9.80 5.58
C TRP A 253 -11.79 8.66 6.53
N GLU A 254 -10.52 8.45 6.86
CA GLU A 254 -10.05 7.35 7.73
C GLU A 254 -10.79 7.29 9.06
N GLU A 255 -11.11 8.47 9.62
CA GLU A 255 -11.77 8.64 10.91
C GLU A 255 -13.23 8.18 10.91
N LYS A 256 -13.85 7.99 9.74
CA LYS A 256 -15.22 7.45 9.61
C LYS A 256 -15.29 5.92 9.74
N PHE A 257 -14.15 5.23 9.77
CA PHE A 257 -14.07 3.78 9.76
C PHE A 257 -13.47 3.21 11.04
N HIS A 258 -13.90 2.01 11.39
CA HIS A 258 -13.30 1.24 12.48
C HIS A 258 -11.97 0.63 12.03
N GLN A 259 -11.91 0.21 10.76
CA GLN A 259 -10.69 -0.31 10.11
C GLN A 259 -10.58 0.18 8.68
N ILE A 260 -9.35 0.34 8.22
CA ILE A 260 -8.99 0.53 6.83
C ILE A 260 -8.32 -0.73 6.32
N TRP A 261 -8.88 -1.30 5.27
CA TRP A 261 -8.33 -2.42 4.53
C TRP A 261 -7.79 -1.91 3.20
N LEU A 262 -6.57 -2.32 2.87
CA LEU A 262 -5.85 -1.82 1.71
C LEU A 262 -5.48 -2.98 0.77
N CYS A 263 -5.79 -2.85 -0.51
CA CYS A 263 -5.26 -3.74 -1.53
C CYS A 263 -4.11 -3.06 -2.29
N ILE A 264 -2.95 -3.71 -2.37
CA ILE A 264 -1.76 -3.24 -3.10
C ILE A 264 -1.27 -4.26 -4.13
N ILE A 265 -0.53 -3.75 -5.12
CA ILE A 265 0.34 -4.52 -6.01
C ILE A 265 1.57 -3.66 -6.31
N PRO A 266 2.72 -4.26 -6.72
CA PRO A 266 3.87 -3.49 -7.19
C PRO A 266 3.49 -2.53 -8.32
N VAL A 267 4.17 -1.39 -8.40
CA VAL A 267 3.90 -0.33 -9.40
C VAL A 267 4.06 -0.88 -10.82
N GLU A 268 5.04 -1.76 -11.05
CA GLU A 268 5.29 -2.40 -12.33
C GLU A 268 4.11 -3.29 -12.77
N GLU A 269 3.45 -3.93 -11.81
CA GLU A 269 2.26 -4.75 -12.07
C GLU A 269 1.03 -3.88 -12.30
N ALA A 270 0.84 -2.82 -11.51
CA ALA A 270 -0.21 -1.83 -11.73
C ALA A 270 -0.11 -1.22 -13.13
N LEU A 271 1.11 -0.87 -13.56
CA LEU A 271 1.38 -0.33 -14.90
C LEU A 271 0.93 -1.30 -15.99
N LYS A 272 1.34 -2.58 -15.92
CA LYS A 272 0.91 -3.61 -16.88
C LYS A 272 -0.62 -3.73 -16.95
N ARG A 273 -1.27 -3.81 -15.78
CA ARG A 273 -2.74 -3.99 -15.70
C ARG A 273 -3.50 -2.79 -16.22
N VAL A 274 -3.06 -1.55 -15.91
CA VAL A 274 -3.68 -0.32 -16.42
C VAL A 274 -3.54 -0.22 -17.93
N MET A 275 -2.35 -0.46 -18.47
CA MET A 275 -2.11 -0.43 -19.91
C MET A 275 -3.00 -1.43 -20.64
N ALA A 276 -3.11 -2.67 -20.13
CA ALA A 276 -3.94 -3.70 -20.73
C ALA A 276 -5.44 -3.41 -20.63
N ARG A 277 -5.92 -2.92 -19.48
CA ARG A 277 -7.35 -2.66 -19.24
C ARG A 277 -7.85 -1.42 -19.99
N ASP A 278 -7.07 -0.35 -19.99
CA ASP A 278 -7.49 0.97 -20.48
C ASP A 278 -6.94 1.28 -21.89
N ASN A 279 -6.15 0.38 -22.49
CA ASN A 279 -5.45 0.56 -23.76
C ASN A 279 -4.64 1.87 -23.81
N LEU A 280 -3.78 2.06 -22.82
CA LEU A 280 -2.98 3.28 -22.64
C LEU A 280 -1.51 3.06 -22.90
N GLU A 281 -0.85 4.11 -23.38
CA GLU A 281 0.60 4.18 -23.43
C GLU A 281 1.21 4.25 -22.04
N LYS A 282 2.46 3.77 -21.93
CA LYS A 282 3.19 3.66 -20.66
C LYS A 282 3.21 4.96 -19.87
N ASP A 283 3.51 6.09 -20.52
CA ASP A 283 3.62 7.39 -19.86
C ASP A 283 2.27 7.89 -19.33
N GLN A 284 1.18 7.61 -20.05
CA GLN A 284 -0.17 7.96 -19.61
C GLN A 284 -0.59 7.11 -18.40
N ALA A 285 -0.34 5.80 -18.46
CA ALA A 285 -0.61 4.89 -17.34
C ALA A 285 0.23 5.26 -16.10
N LEU A 286 1.50 5.59 -16.27
CA LEU A 286 2.38 6.01 -15.19
C LEU A 286 1.90 7.32 -14.53
N ARG A 287 1.52 8.32 -15.33
CA ARG A 287 0.94 9.57 -14.81
C ARG A 287 -0.31 9.32 -13.97
N ARG A 288 -1.18 8.39 -14.39
CA ARG A 288 -2.37 8.01 -13.62
C ARG A 288 -2.01 7.37 -12.27
N ILE A 289 -1.01 6.50 -12.24
CA ILE A 289 -0.55 5.86 -11.00
C ILE A 289 0.08 6.89 -10.07
N GLN A 290 0.95 7.76 -10.60
CA GLN A 290 1.66 8.79 -9.83
C GLN A 290 0.76 9.93 -9.33
N ALA A 291 -0.41 10.14 -9.94
CA ALA A 291 -1.39 11.12 -9.48
C ALA A 291 -2.12 10.69 -8.20
N GLN A 292 -1.95 9.43 -7.76
CA GLN A 292 -2.55 8.87 -6.56
C GLN A 292 -1.52 8.84 -5.42
N MET A 293 -1.98 8.69 -4.17
CA MET A 293 -1.11 8.40 -3.03
C MET A 293 -0.20 7.18 -3.33
N SER A 294 1.01 7.09 -2.77
CA SER A 294 1.89 5.94 -2.99
C SER A 294 1.44 4.71 -2.18
N ASN A 295 1.89 3.51 -2.55
CA ASN A 295 1.62 2.31 -1.72
C ASN A 295 2.13 2.50 -0.29
N LYS A 296 3.34 3.04 -0.11
CA LYS A 296 3.94 3.22 1.22
C LYS A 296 3.08 4.10 2.12
N GLU A 297 2.63 5.24 1.61
CA GLU A 297 1.75 6.15 2.37
C GLU A 297 0.41 5.50 2.72
N ARG A 298 -0.15 4.65 1.84
CA ARG A 298 -1.37 3.91 2.14
C ARG A 298 -1.16 2.82 3.18
N VAL A 299 -0.06 2.09 3.11
CA VAL A 299 0.30 1.02 4.06
C VAL A 299 0.34 1.58 5.49
N ASP A 300 0.93 2.77 5.66
CA ASP A 300 1.05 3.42 6.98
C ASP A 300 -0.31 3.81 7.60
N LYS A 301 -1.36 3.86 6.79
CA LYS A 301 -2.73 4.23 7.19
C LYS A 301 -3.68 3.03 7.27
N ALA A 302 -3.24 1.83 6.90
CA ALA A 302 -4.08 0.64 6.82
C ALA A 302 -3.94 -0.25 8.07
N ASN A 303 -5.05 -0.89 8.46
CA ASN A 303 -5.09 -1.91 9.51
C ASN A 303 -4.77 -3.30 8.96
N VAL A 304 -5.32 -3.62 7.79
CA VAL A 304 -5.14 -4.91 7.09
C VAL A 304 -4.71 -4.64 5.65
N ILE A 305 -3.78 -5.45 5.14
CA ILE A 305 -3.24 -5.29 3.80
C ILE A 305 -3.43 -6.59 3.01
N PHE A 306 -3.97 -6.46 1.81
CA PHE A 306 -4.12 -7.50 0.81
C PHE A 306 -3.19 -7.22 -0.38
N CYS A 307 -2.76 -8.28 -1.06
CA CYS A 307 -2.02 -8.19 -2.31
C CYS A 307 -2.56 -9.18 -3.34
N SER A 308 -3.06 -8.65 -4.45
CA SER A 308 -3.61 -9.44 -5.57
C SER A 308 -2.57 -9.75 -6.66
N LEU A 309 -1.28 -9.78 -6.30
CA LEU A 309 -0.21 -10.03 -7.26
C LEU A 309 -0.24 -11.46 -7.81
N TRP A 310 -0.59 -12.42 -6.96
CA TRP A 310 -0.59 -13.85 -7.29
C TRP A 310 -1.97 -14.32 -7.80
N ASP A 311 -2.14 -15.63 -7.90
CA ASP A 311 -3.42 -16.24 -8.25
C ASP A 311 -4.56 -15.87 -7.27
N TYR A 312 -5.79 -16.08 -7.73
CA TYR A 312 -6.98 -15.79 -6.92
C TYR A 312 -7.02 -16.60 -5.63
N ALA A 313 -6.59 -17.86 -5.65
CA ALA A 313 -6.53 -18.69 -4.44
C ALA A 313 -5.61 -18.09 -3.37
N THR A 314 -4.53 -17.43 -3.76
CA THR A 314 -3.63 -16.72 -2.84
C THR A 314 -4.26 -15.45 -2.29
N THR A 315 -5.11 -14.76 -3.05
CA THR A 315 -5.85 -13.60 -2.56
C THR A 315 -7.00 -14.02 -1.64
N GLU A 316 -7.68 -15.14 -1.93
CA GLU A 316 -8.77 -15.65 -1.10
C GLU A 316 -8.30 -16.24 0.25
N ARG A 317 -7.03 -16.64 0.35
CA ARG A 317 -6.42 -17.10 1.61
C ARG A 317 -6.05 -15.95 2.55
N GLN A 318 -5.77 -14.77 1.99
CA GLN A 318 -5.55 -13.55 2.76
C GLN A 318 -6.89 -13.09 3.34
#